data_AF-A0A2V9I5K0-F1
#
_entry.id   AF-A0A2V9I5K0-F1
#
_cell.length_a   1.000
_cell.length_b   1.000
_cell.length_c   1.000
_cell.angle_alpha   90.00
_cell.angle_beta   90.00
_cell.angle_gamma   90.00
#
_symmetry.space_group_name_H-M   'P 1'
#
loop_
_entity.id
_entity.type
_entity.pdbx_description
1 polymer ?
#
loop_
_entity_poly.entity_id
_entity_poly.type
_entity_poly.pdbx_seq_one_letter_code
_entity_poly.pdbx_strand_id
1 'polypeptide(L)'
;MLNETTDEHSGCYHGFFSRVEDTLITNVLRAVGTTGLACYPVGFGCYRINHGNEQHEAALRSYLDRGGNLIDTSANYTDGLSETLAGYVLKDYPRERTIVVTKGGYIQGQNMALAQKHDFPEVVRYQEGLWHCIHPEFLQTQIQLSLDRMQLKKIDVYLLHNPEYFLTEKEHHAGPAPADHEEFYRRVREAFRFLETQVDAGIIGWYGVSSNNFGMPSSEPAMTSVSRCIEEARGLQSGHHFRVVQLPMNLFESGGALEKNNAGRTALEFCDREGIGVLVNRPLNAFYNHRLIRLADFVKPGQQPPGVEALKEILKPLHDIEQRLHTELQAPLAAGGNKGLAATLEEIVPELQSASHWESVAGQHVIRPLHSWLAQCQQRYGRDMRWQAWRQDFIKMVNPLFEDITRHLTSGEQRTSDEVRARLFEAGYPRCNESLSRMAMNVLVHLPGLNCVLNGMRRLKYVADAVGAPELPPVDALTILQNFRRSLETS
;
A
#
# COMPACT_ATOMS: atom_id res chain seq x y z
N MET A 1 20.88 37.29 55.58
CA MET A 1 19.69 37.95 55.01
C MET A 1 19.33 37.22 53.73
N LEU A 2 18.05 36.84 53.58
CA LEU A 2 17.40 36.08 52.49
C LEU A 2 17.72 34.56 52.54
N ASN A 3 16.88 33.72 53.16
CA ASN A 3 15.58 33.11 52.75
C ASN A 3 15.71 32.06 51.63
N GLU A 4 15.26 30.83 51.94
CA GLU A 4 14.30 29.96 51.20
C GLU A 4 14.52 28.49 51.64
N THR A 5 13.75 27.96 52.60
CA THR A 5 12.46 27.24 52.47
C THR A 5 12.42 26.13 51.42
N THR A 6 12.31 24.91 51.96
CA THR A 6 11.87 23.64 51.38
C THR A 6 10.56 23.75 50.61
N ASP A 7 10.44 23.04 49.48
CA ASP A 7 9.13 22.59 48.99
C ASP A 7 9.23 21.24 48.25
N GLU A 8 8.66 20.23 48.90
CA GLU A 8 8.32 18.91 48.35
C GLU A 8 7.00 19.02 47.60
N HIS A 9 6.97 19.22 46.28
CA HIS A 9 5.78 18.92 45.45
C HIS A 9 6.13 18.82 43.96
N SER A 10 6.53 17.63 43.50
CA SER A 10 6.66 17.34 42.06
C SER A 10 6.16 15.93 41.68
N GLY A 11 5.13 15.45 42.37
CA GLY A 11 4.66 14.06 42.27
C GLY A 11 3.26 13.81 41.71
N CYS A 12 2.55 14.77 41.10
CA CYS A 12 1.13 14.56 40.76
C CYS A 12 0.66 14.96 39.35
N TYR A 13 1.52 15.48 38.46
CA TYR A 13 1.08 15.95 37.13
C TYR A 13 1.36 15.02 35.95
N HIS A 14 2.15 13.95 36.12
CA HIS A 14 2.43 13.00 35.02
C HIS A 14 1.32 11.96 34.77
N GLY A 15 0.41 11.73 35.72
CA GLY A 15 -0.66 10.72 35.58
C GLY A 15 -1.99 11.25 35.02
N PHE A 16 -2.16 12.58 34.93
CA PHE A 16 -3.43 13.19 34.48
C PHE A 16 -3.44 13.37 32.95
N PHE A 17 -2.33 13.77 32.34
CA PHE A 17 -2.22 13.89 30.88
C PHE A 17 -2.24 12.53 30.17
N SER A 18 -1.59 11.50 30.72
CA SER A 18 -1.60 10.16 30.11
C SER A 18 -2.99 9.51 30.10
N ARG A 19 -3.80 9.75 31.14
CA ARG A 19 -5.17 9.24 31.21
C ARG A 19 -6.11 10.02 30.28
N VAL A 20 -5.94 11.32 30.10
CA VAL A 20 -6.77 12.12 29.19
C VAL A 20 -6.45 11.80 27.73
N GLU A 21 -5.18 11.59 27.36
CA GLU A 21 -4.79 11.10 26.03
C GLU A 21 -5.27 9.66 25.78
N ASP A 22 -5.11 8.74 26.74
CA ASP A 22 -5.63 7.38 26.63
C ASP A 22 -7.17 7.37 26.47
N THR A 23 -7.89 8.26 27.17
CA THR A 23 -9.37 8.35 27.08
C THR A 23 -9.83 8.98 25.75
N LEU A 24 -9.08 9.95 25.20
CA LEU A 24 -9.36 10.56 23.90
C LEU A 24 -9.08 9.60 22.74
N ILE A 25 -8.01 8.81 22.82
CA ILE A 25 -7.72 7.75 21.82
C ILE A 25 -8.79 6.66 21.86
N THR A 26 -9.28 6.25 23.04
CA THR A 26 -10.35 5.23 23.14
C THR A 26 -11.68 5.64 22.51
N ASN A 27 -11.97 6.93 22.35
CA ASN A 27 -13.21 7.40 21.71
C ASN A 27 -13.18 7.33 20.17
N VAL A 28 -12.04 6.99 19.55
CA VAL A 28 -11.88 6.94 18.09
C VAL A 28 -11.70 5.51 17.56
N LEU A 29 -11.39 4.54 18.44
CA LEU A 29 -11.19 3.15 18.04
C LEU A 29 -12.52 2.47 17.70
N ARG A 30 -12.48 1.61 16.69
CA ARG A 30 -13.61 0.79 16.23
C ARG A 30 -13.37 -0.67 16.55
N ALA A 31 -14.38 -1.36 17.05
CA ALA A 31 -14.32 -2.80 17.18
C ALA A 31 -14.03 -3.44 15.80
N VAL A 32 -13.17 -4.47 15.78
CA VAL A 32 -12.91 -5.28 14.58
C VAL A 32 -13.83 -6.50 14.64
N GLY A 33 -15.05 -6.36 14.12
CA GLY A 33 -16.11 -7.36 14.27
C GLY A 33 -16.31 -7.77 15.73
N THR A 34 -16.34 -9.08 15.99
CA THR A 34 -16.50 -9.69 17.33
C THR A 34 -15.18 -10.19 17.94
N THR A 35 -14.03 -9.77 17.41
CA THR A 35 -12.70 -10.25 17.84
C THR A 35 -12.28 -9.79 19.24
N GLY A 36 -12.97 -8.78 19.81
CA GLY A 36 -12.52 -8.07 21.00
C GLY A 36 -11.36 -7.08 20.75
N LEU A 37 -10.83 -7.01 19.52
CA LEU A 37 -9.83 -6.02 19.13
C LEU A 37 -10.53 -4.70 18.75
N ALA A 38 -9.85 -3.58 18.98
CA ALA A 38 -10.30 -2.26 18.56
C ALA A 38 -9.18 -1.51 17.83
N CYS A 39 -9.46 -1.03 16.62
CA CYS A 39 -8.47 -0.37 15.78
C CYS A 39 -8.85 1.08 15.45
N TYR A 40 -7.83 1.91 15.21
CA TYR A 40 -8.04 3.20 14.56
C TYR A 40 -8.66 2.97 13.16
N PRO A 41 -9.54 3.87 12.67
CA PRO A 41 -10.22 3.68 11.37
C PRO A 41 -9.27 3.57 10.17
N VAL A 42 -8.03 4.02 10.34
CA VAL A 42 -6.95 3.93 9.34
C VAL A 42 -5.83 3.03 9.89
N GLY A 43 -5.48 2.01 9.11
CA GLY A 43 -4.40 1.07 9.41
C GLY A 43 -3.17 1.32 8.55
N PHE A 44 -1.99 0.95 9.07
CA PHE A 44 -0.73 1.07 8.35
C PHE A 44 -0.48 -0.16 7.48
N GLY A 45 -0.65 0.00 6.17
CA GLY A 45 -0.32 -1.03 5.19
C GLY A 45 1.18 -1.05 4.89
N CYS A 46 1.81 -2.20 5.07
CA CYS A 46 3.26 -2.38 4.92
C CYS A 46 3.69 -2.79 3.50
N TYR A 47 2.78 -2.73 2.52
CA TYR A 47 3.15 -3.02 1.14
C TYR A 47 4.17 -1.99 0.64
N ARG A 48 5.33 -2.47 0.16
CA ARG A 48 6.48 -1.67 -0.31
C ARG A 48 7.22 -0.85 0.76
N ILE A 49 7.09 -1.20 2.04
CA ILE A 49 8.06 -0.76 3.06
C ILE A 49 9.13 -1.84 3.25
N ASN A 50 10.30 -1.45 3.74
CA ASN A 50 11.39 -2.37 4.03
C ASN A 50 12.22 -1.85 5.21
N HIS A 51 12.75 -2.79 5.98
CA HIS A 51 13.73 -2.51 7.02
C HIS A 51 15.02 -1.91 6.41
N GLY A 52 15.65 -0.97 7.12
CA GLY A 52 16.83 -0.24 6.65
C GLY A 52 16.53 1.05 5.87
N ASN A 53 15.26 1.41 5.70
CA ASN A 53 14.86 2.70 5.13
C ASN A 53 14.32 3.62 6.23
N GLU A 54 15.06 4.69 6.52
CA GLU A 54 14.73 5.65 7.59
C GLU A 54 13.38 6.34 7.38
N GLN A 55 12.95 6.59 6.14
CA GLN A 55 11.63 7.20 5.86
C GLN A 55 10.50 6.24 6.19
N HIS A 56 10.68 4.96 5.91
CA HIS A 56 9.68 3.93 6.21
C HIS A 56 9.53 3.74 7.72
N GLU A 57 10.66 3.68 8.44
CA GLU A 57 10.67 3.61 9.90
C GLU A 57 10.00 4.84 10.52
N ALA A 58 10.43 6.04 10.15
CA ALA A 58 9.88 7.28 10.66
C ALA A 58 8.37 7.40 10.41
N ALA A 59 7.90 6.89 9.26
CA ALA A 59 6.47 6.91 8.96
C ALA A 59 5.66 5.94 9.83
N LEU A 60 6.15 4.71 10.07
CA LEU A 60 5.47 3.77 10.96
C LEU A 60 5.44 4.29 12.41
N ARG A 61 6.56 4.84 12.91
CA ARG A 61 6.61 5.49 14.23
C ARG A 61 5.62 6.64 14.34
N SER A 62 5.64 7.57 13.38
CA SER A 62 4.69 8.70 13.34
C SER A 62 3.22 8.27 13.33
N TYR A 63 2.89 7.15 12.67
CA TYR A 63 1.53 6.59 12.72
C TYR A 63 1.15 6.11 14.13
N LEU A 64 2.04 5.37 14.79
CA LEU A 64 1.82 4.86 16.14
C LEU A 64 1.76 6.00 17.17
N ASP A 65 2.66 6.99 17.06
CA ASP A 65 2.72 8.16 17.93
C ASP A 65 1.44 9.04 17.82
N ARG A 66 0.70 8.91 16.72
CA ARG A 66 -0.58 9.59 16.48
C ARG A 66 -1.80 8.78 16.94
N GLY A 67 -1.59 7.68 17.67
CA GLY A 67 -2.66 6.82 18.18
C GLY A 67 -3.14 5.75 17.18
N GLY A 68 -2.51 5.66 16.01
CA GLY A 68 -2.69 4.52 15.12
C GLY A 68 -2.21 3.22 15.77
N ASN A 69 -2.86 2.10 15.48
CA ASN A 69 -2.54 0.85 16.17
C ASN A 69 -2.68 -0.44 15.36
N LEU A 70 -3.14 -0.40 14.10
CA LEU A 70 -3.24 -1.61 13.27
C LEU A 70 -2.15 -1.58 12.19
N ILE A 71 -1.31 -2.61 12.18
CA ILE A 71 -0.21 -2.81 11.23
C ILE A 71 -0.55 -4.04 10.38
N ASP A 72 -0.74 -3.83 9.07
CA ASP A 72 -0.99 -4.89 8.10
C ASP A 72 0.26 -5.15 7.26
N THR A 73 0.79 -6.37 7.35
CA THR A 73 2.00 -6.82 6.63
C THR A 73 1.77 -8.18 5.95
N SER A 74 2.81 -8.76 5.36
CA SER A 74 2.75 -10.08 4.70
C SER A 74 4.15 -10.64 4.49
N ALA A 75 4.30 -11.96 4.53
CA ALA A 75 5.58 -12.64 4.34
C ALA A 75 6.26 -12.33 2.99
N ASN A 76 5.48 -12.07 1.92
CA ASN A 76 6.03 -11.77 0.60
C ASN A 76 6.35 -10.28 0.38
N TYR A 77 5.92 -9.38 1.26
CA TYR A 77 6.16 -7.95 1.08
C TYR A 77 7.63 -7.64 1.32
N THR A 78 8.29 -7.17 0.25
CA THR A 78 9.74 -6.90 0.21
C THR A 78 10.58 -8.07 0.70
N ASP A 79 10.15 -9.29 0.36
CA ASP A 79 10.83 -10.54 0.72
C ASP A 79 11.01 -10.69 2.25
N GLY A 80 9.98 -10.29 3.01
CA GLY A 80 9.92 -10.34 4.46
C GLY A 80 10.47 -9.09 5.18
N LEU A 81 11.11 -8.15 4.47
CA LEU A 81 11.69 -6.95 5.10
C LEU A 81 10.64 -6.01 5.71
N SER A 82 9.39 -6.07 5.25
CA SER A 82 8.27 -5.35 5.85
C SER A 82 7.91 -5.87 7.25
N GLU A 83 7.90 -7.20 7.45
CA GLU A 83 7.72 -7.83 8.75
C GLU A 83 8.88 -7.52 9.68
N THR A 84 10.12 -7.58 9.18
CA THR A 84 11.30 -7.18 9.97
C THR A 84 11.20 -5.73 10.44
N LEU A 85 10.76 -4.80 9.58
CA LEU A 85 10.56 -3.40 9.96
C LEU A 85 9.46 -3.25 11.02
N ALA A 86 8.32 -3.90 10.84
CA ALA A 86 7.23 -3.86 11.81
C ALA A 86 7.70 -4.38 13.18
N GLY A 87 8.37 -5.54 13.22
CA GLY A 87 8.94 -6.10 14.44
C GLY A 87 10.00 -5.20 15.09
N TYR A 88 10.85 -4.57 14.28
CA TYR A 88 11.86 -3.64 14.77
C TYR A 88 11.23 -2.42 15.47
N VAL A 89 10.24 -1.78 14.84
CA VAL A 89 9.56 -0.61 15.41
C VAL A 89 8.73 -0.98 16.65
N LEU A 90 8.01 -2.11 16.61
CA LEU A 90 7.10 -2.52 17.69
C LEU A 90 7.80 -2.82 19.02
N LYS A 91 9.13 -2.98 19.05
CA LYS A 91 9.89 -3.10 20.32
C LYS A 91 9.74 -1.89 21.23
N ASP A 92 9.50 -0.73 20.65
CA ASP A 92 9.42 0.54 21.37
C ASP A 92 7.98 0.90 21.77
N TYR A 93 6.99 0.05 21.46
CA TYR A 93 5.58 0.30 21.71
C TYR A 93 4.95 -0.83 22.55
N PRO A 94 3.97 -0.54 23.42
CA PRO A 94 3.28 -1.58 24.18
C PRO A 94 2.54 -2.54 23.25
N ARG A 95 2.86 -3.84 23.34
CA ARG A 95 2.35 -4.87 22.42
C ARG A 95 0.83 -5.02 22.52
N GLU A 96 0.26 -4.85 23.71
CA GLU A 96 -1.17 -4.91 23.99
C GLU A 96 -1.95 -3.74 23.38
N ARG A 97 -1.27 -2.66 22.99
CA ARG A 97 -1.87 -1.50 22.33
C ARG A 97 -1.81 -1.60 20.80
N THR A 98 -1.14 -2.61 20.25
CA THR A 98 -0.97 -2.77 18.79
C THR A 98 -1.64 -4.04 18.28
N ILE A 99 -2.11 -3.99 17.04
CA ILE A 99 -2.75 -5.08 16.31
C ILE A 99 -1.88 -5.39 15.10
N VAL A 100 -1.38 -6.61 15.01
CA VAL A 100 -0.56 -7.09 13.89
C VAL A 100 -1.36 -8.09 13.06
N VAL A 101 -1.58 -7.70 11.81
CA VAL A 101 -2.16 -8.55 10.77
C VAL A 101 -1.02 -8.98 9.84
N THR A 102 -0.80 -10.28 9.68
CA THR A 102 0.09 -10.80 8.63
C THR A 102 -0.60 -11.88 7.81
N LYS A 103 0.02 -12.29 6.70
CA LYS A 103 -0.60 -13.14 5.71
C LYS A 103 0.42 -14.11 5.11
N GLY A 104 -0.06 -15.29 4.74
CA GLY A 104 0.71 -16.30 4.00
C GLY A 104 -0.07 -16.85 2.82
N GLY A 105 0.66 -17.32 1.81
CA GLY A 105 0.08 -17.86 0.59
C GLY A 105 1.03 -17.79 -0.60
N TYR A 106 1.73 -16.66 -0.74
CA TYR A 106 2.65 -16.40 -1.83
C TYR A 106 3.97 -17.17 -1.71
N ILE A 107 4.35 -17.84 -2.80
CA ILE A 107 5.67 -18.45 -3.00
C ILE A 107 6.40 -17.61 -4.05
N GLN A 108 7.26 -16.71 -3.56
CA GLN A 108 8.11 -15.79 -4.33
C GLN A 108 9.41 -15.55 -3.54
N GLY A 109 10.47 -15.03 -4.17
CA GLY A 109 11.70 -14.65 -3.47
C GLY A 109 12.28 -15.81 -2.63
N GLN A 110 12.53 -15.57 -1.34
CA GLN A 110 13.00 -16.59 -0.39
C GLN A 110 12.06 -17.80 -0.27
N ASN A 111 10.74 -17.58 -0.37
CA ASN A 111 9.77 -18.69 -0.35
C ASN A 111 9.90 -19.57 -1.61
N MET A 112 10.30 -18.99 -2.75
CA MET A 112 10.57 -19.78 -3.95
C MET A 112 11.79 -20.70 -3.73
N ALA A 113 12.87 -20.18 -3.15
CA ALA A 113 14.05 -20.98 -2.82
C ALA A 113 13.73 -22.08 -1.79
N LEU A 114 12.79 -21.83 -0.87
CA LEU A 114 12.27 -22.82 0.07
C LEU A 114 11.45 -23.91 -0.64
N ALA A 115 10.47 -23.53 -1.45
CA ALA A 115 9.59 -24.46 -2.17
C ALA A 115 10.31 -25.30 -3.25
N GLN A 116 11.48 -24.83 -3.72
CA GLN A 116 12.34 -25.63 -4.59
C GLN A 116 13.11 -26.73 -3.84
N LYS A 117 13.32 -26.56 -2.52
CA LYS A 117 14.00 -27.54 -1.66
C LYS A 117 13.02 -28.47 -0.93
N HIS A 118 11.80 -28.02 -0.74
CA HIS A 118 10.72 -28.75 -0.08
C HIS A 118 9.50 -28.81 -0.99
N ASP A 119 9.10 -30.01 -1.38
CA ASP A 119 7.91 -30.23 -2.21
C ASP A 119 6.65 -30.12 -1.35
N PHE A 120 6.11 -28.91 -1.21
CA PHE A 120 4.86 -28.68 -0.49
C PHE A 120 3.67 -29.23 -1.30
N PRO A 121 2.70 -29.90 -0.66
CA PRO A 121 1.49 -30.35 -1.34
C PRO A 121 0.67 -29.18 -1.91
N GLU A 122 -0.08 -29.47 -2.98
CA GLU A 122 -1.09 -28.57 -3.57
C GLU A 122 -0.56 -27.18 -3.97
N VAL A 123 0.71 -27.06 -4.37
CA VAL A 123 1.25 -25.81 -4.89
C VAL A 123 0.58 -25.46 -6.22
N VAL A 124 0.00 -24.26 -6.29
CA VAL A 124 -0.55 -23.66 -7.50
C VAL A 124 0.57 -22.88 -8.21
N ARG A 125 0.93 -23.31 -9.42
CA ARG A 125 1.98 -22.65 -10.23
C ARG A 125 1.36 -21.63 -11.16
N TYR A 126 0.93 -20.50 -10.59
CA TYR A 126 0.17 -19.47 -11.32
C TYR A 126 0.92 -18.88 -12.53
N GLN A 127 2.21 -18.53 -12.36
CA GLN A 127 3.10 -18.17 -13.47
C GLN A 127 4.58 -18.30 -13.05
N GLU A 128 5.51 -18.06 -13.98
CA GLU A 128 6.94 -18.03 -13.66
C GLU A 128 7.25 -16.99 -12.57
N GLY A 129 7.98 -17.41 -11.53
CA GLY A 129 8.32 -16.54 -10.40
C GLY A 129 7.17 -16.21 -9.44
N LEU A 130 5.96 -16.74 -9.65
CA LEU A 130 4.81 -16.57 -8.76
C LEU A 130 4.03 -17.87 -8.62
N TRP A 131 4.27 -18.57 -7.51
CA TRP A 131 3.48 -19.72 -7.09
C TRP A 131 2.65 -19.37 -5.85
N HIS A 132 1.72 -20.24 -5.48
CA HIS A 132 0.83 -20.05 -4.36
C HIS A 132 0.54 -21.37 -3.62
N CYS A 133 0.46 -21.33 -2.29
CA CYS A 133 0.13 -22.49 -1.48
C CYS A 133 -0.53 -22.06 -0.17
N ILE A 134 -1.63 -22.71 0.19
CA ILE A 134 -2.30 -22.58 1.50
C ILE A 134 -2.38 -23.92 2.24
N HIS A 135 -1.59 -24.90 1.82
CA HIS A 135 -1.53 -26.20 2.49
C HIS A 135 -0.98 -26.03 3.93
N PRO A 136 -1.50 -26.77 4.93
CA PRO A 136 -1.06 -26.68 6.32
C PRO A 136 0.46 -26.70 6.52
N GLU A 137 1.20 -27.55 5.81
CA GLU A 137 2.67 -27.63 5.92
C GLU A 137 3.37 -26.32 5.53
N PHE A 138 2.90 -25.68 4.45
CA PHE A 138 3.44 -24.39 4.02
C PHE A 138 3.04 -23.29 5.00
N LEU A 139 1.78 -23.26 5.44
CA LEU A 139 1.28 -22.26 6.38
C LEU A 139 2.00 -22.33 7.73
N GLN A 140 2.27 -23.53 8.26
CA GLN A 140 3.07 -23.71 9.48
C GLN A 140 4.46 -23.07 9.33
N THR A 141 5.12 -23.30 8.19
CA THR A 141 6.42 -22.70 7.90
C THR A 141 6.33 -21.17 7.80
N GLN A 142 5.31 -20.65 7.12
CA GLN A 142 5.11 -19.20 6.97
C GLN A 142 4.84 -18.51 8.31
N ILE A 143 3.97 -19.08 9.16
CA ILE A 143 3.68 -18.55 10.49
C ILE A 143 4.95 -18.43 11.33
N GLN A 144 5.78 -19.50 11.36
CA GLN A 144 7.03 -19.48 12.13
C GLN A 144 7.99 -18.39 11.63
N LEU A 145 8.22 -18.33 10.31
CA LEU A 145 9.11 -17.33 9.72
C LEU A 145 8.60 -15.90 9.94
N SER A 146 7.29 -15.68 9.90
CA SER A 146 6.68 -14.38 10.19
C SER A 146 6.88 -13.96 11.66
N LEU A 147 6.69 -14.88 12.61
CA LEU A 147 6.98 -14.64 14.03
C LEU A 147 8.45 -14.32 14.26
N ASP A 148 9.36 -15.06 13.63
CA ASP A 148 10.81 -14.87 13.76
C ASP A 148 11.24 -13.51 13.21
N ARG A 149 10.76 -13.12 12.01
CA ARG A 149 11.06 -11.80 11.41
C ARG A 149 10.53 -10.65 12.25
N MET A 150 9.29 -10.77 12.74
CA MET A 150 8.68 -9.74 13.59
C MET A 150 9.16 -9.78 15.05
N GLN A 151 9.85 -10.86 15.45
CA GLN A 151 10.24 -11.14 16.83
C GLN A 151 9.05 -11.11 17.81
N LEU A 152 7.92 -11.66 17.37
CA LEU A 152 6.68 -11.74 18.14
C LEU A 152 6.44 -13.17 18.63
N LYS A 153 5.74 -13.28 19.77
CA LYS A 153 5.27 -14.58 20.29
C LYS A 153 3.88 -14.95 19.78
N LYS A 154 3.11 -13.96 19.32
CA LYS A 154 1.72 -14.11 18.87
C LYS A 154 1.38 -13.12 17.77
N ILE A 155 0.70 -13.61 16.74
CA ILE A 155 0.07 -12.81 15.69
C ILE A 155 -1.39 -12.55 16.09
N ASP A 156 -1.89 -11.31 15.97
CA ASP A 156 -3.28 -11.02 16.35
C ASP A 156 -4.26 -11.57 15.31
N VAL A 157 -3.94 -11.37 14.03
CA VAL A 157 -4.75 -11.86 12.90
C VAL A 157 -3.85 -12.44 11.81
N TYR A 158 -4.10 -13.69 11.41
CA TYR A 158 -3.43 -14.31 10.27
C TYR A 158 -4.38 -14.53 9.10
N LEU A 159 -4.04 -14.02 7.91
CA LEU A 159 -4.90 -14.13 6.73
C LEU A 159 -4.32 -15.11 5.70
N LEU A 160 -5.18 -15.94 5.10
CA LEU A 160 -4.87 -16.60 3.83
C LEU A 160 -4.80 -15.54 2.75
N HIS A 161 -3.66 -15.42 2.07
CA HIS A 161 -3.40 -14.34 1.11
C HIS A 161 -3.75 -14.77 -0.31
N ASN A 162 -4.83 -14.21 -0.84
CA ASN A 162 -5.35 -14.41 -2.20
C ASN A 162 -5.47 -15.89 -2.59
N PRO A 163 -6.19 -16.72 -1.82
CA PRO A 163 -6.35 -18.13 -2.15
C PRO A 163 -6.98 -18.35 -3.54
N GLU A 164 -7.71 -17.36 -4.07
CA GLU A 164 -8.34 -17.38 -5.38
C GLU A 164 -7.38 -17.65 -6.55
N TYR A 165 -6.05 -17.56 -6.37
CA TYR A 165 -5.10 -17.93 -7.43
C TYR A 165 -5.30 -19.36 -7.93
N PHE A 166 -5.87 -20.25 -7.12
CA PHE A 166 -6.30 -21.56 -7.61
C PHE A 166 -7.35 -21.44 -8.71
N LEU A 167 -8.40 -20.64 -8.51
CA LEU A 167 -9.47 -20.45 -9.48
C LEU A 167 -8.99 -19.63 -10.68
N THR A 168 -8.19 -18.58 -10.46
CA THR A 168 -7.61 -17.78 -11.55
C THR A 168 -6.64 -18.60 -12.41
N GLU A 169 -5.90 -19.56 -11.82
CA GLU A 169 -5.10 -20.51 -12.59
C GLU A 169 -5.96 -21.39 -13.51
N LYS A 170 -7.12 -21.86 -13.04
CA LYS A 170 -8.08 -22.58 -13.91
C LYS A 170 -8.64 -21.71 -15.01
N GLU A 171 -8.93 -20.45 -14.68
CA GLU A 171 -9.44 -19.46 -15.62
C GLU A 171 -8.47 -19.19 -16.78
N HIS A 172 -7.17 -19.10 -16.50
CA HIS A 172 -6.14 -18.92 -17.54
C HIS A 172 -6.03 -20.09 -18.53
N HIS A 173 -6.54 -21.28 -18.17
CA HIS A 173 -6.46 -22.47 -19.01
C HIS A 173 -7.78 -22.77 -19.73
N ALA A 174 -8.85 -23.03 -18.97
CA ALA A 174 -10.13 -23.48 -19.51
C ALA A 174 -11.37 -22.88 -18.81
N GLY A 175 -11.18 -22.06 -17.77
CA GLY A 175 -12.26 -21.65 -16.87
C GLY A 175 -12.42 -22.63 -15.68
N PRO A 176 -12.71 -22.14 -14.45
CA PRO A 176 -13.04 -23.02 -13.33
C PRO A 176 -14.40 -23.70 -13.56
N ALA A 177 -14.46 -25.01 -13.36
CA ALA A 177 -15.70 -25.78 -13.31
C ALA A 177 -16.29 -25.77 -11.88
N PRO A 178 -17.57 -26.16 -11.68
CA PRO A 178 -18.15 -26.26 -10.33
C PRO A 178 -17.33 -27.14 -9.37
N ALA A 179 -16.70 -28.21 -9.87
CA ALA A 179 -15.81 -29.07 -9.09
C ALA A 179 -14.53 -28.34 -8.63
N ASP A 180 -14.02 -27.38 -9.41
CA ASP A 180 -12.87 -26.57 -9.00
C ASP A 180 -13.25 -25.61 -7.86
N HIS A 181 -14.49 -25.09 -7.84
CA HIS A 181 -14.96 -24.31 -6.69
C HIS A 181 -15.08 -25.16 -5.42
N GLU A 182 -15.61 -26.38 -5.52
CA GLU A 182 -15.68 -27.30 -4.38
C GLU A 182 -14.28 -27.68 -3.89
N GLU A 183 -13.32 -27.90 -4.80
CA GLU A 183 -11.93 -28.15 -4.43
C GLU A 183 -11.28 -26.91 -3.78
N PHE A 184 -11.53 -25.71 -4.31
CA PHE A 184 -11.08 -24.46 -3.71
C PHE A 184 -11.55 -24.32 -2.25
N TYR A 185 -12.83 -24.51 -1.98
CA TYR A 185 -13.36 -24.40 -0.61
C TYR A 185 -12.93 -25.56 0.27
N ARG A 186 -12.70 -26.77 -0.28
CA ARG A 186 -12.06 -27.88 0.46
C ARG A 186 -10.66 -27.48 0.94
N ARG A 187 -9.84 -26.86 0.07
CA ARG A 187 -8.49 -26.38 0.43
C ARG A 187 -8.53 -25.28 1.49
N VAL A 188 -9.48 -24.35 1.37
CA VAL A 188 -9.72 -23.31 2.39
C VAL A 188 -10.12 -23.94 3.73
N ARG A 189 -11.01 -24.94 3.74
CA ARG A 189 -11.42 -25.65 4.96
C ARG A 189 -10.26 -26.36 5.64
N GLU A 190 -9.38 -27.04 4.89
CA GLU A 190 -8.21 -27.70 5.48
C GLU A 190 -7.18 -26.70 6.02
N ALA A 191 -7.01 -25.55 5.35
CA ALA A 191 -6.22 -24.45 5.89
C ALA A 191 -6.83 -23.90 7.20
N PHE A 192 -8.15 -23.73 7.26
CA PHE A 192 -8.85 -23.29 8.47
C PHE A 192 -8.71 -24.28 9.62
N ARG A 193 -8.85 -25.59 9.35
CA ARG A 193 -8.64 -26.64 10.36
C ARG A 193 -7.26 -26.53 11.00
N PHE A 194 -6.23 -26.31 10.19
CA PHE A 194 -4.88 -26.07 10.68
C PHE A 194 -4.78 -24.76 11.46
N LEU A 195 -5.36 -23.67 10.97
CA LEU A 195 -5.30 -22.38 11.68
C LEU A 195 -6.00 -22.42 13.05
N GLU A 196 -7.07 -23.21 13.21
CA GLU A 196 -7.67 -23.46 14.53
C GLU A 196 -6.66 -24.08 15.51
N THR A 197 -5.81 -25.02 15.08
CA THR A 197 -4.77 -25.57 15.98
C THR A 197 -3.75 -24.53 16.41
N GLN A 198 -3.48 -23.54 15.54
CA GLN A 198 -2.59 -22.42 15.87
C GLN A 198 -3.24 -21.42 16.82
N VAL A 199 -4.57 -21.28 16.78
CA VAL A 199 -5.33 -20.49 17.75
C VAL A 199 -5.30 -21.18 19.11
N ASP A 200 -5.59 -22.48 19.15
CA ASP A 200 -5.55 -23.28 20.39
C ASP A 200 -4.17 -23.25 21.04
N ALA A 201 -3.11 -23.25 20.23
CA ALA A 201 -1.73 -23.09 20.69
C ALA A 201 -1.37 -21.66 21.15
N GLY A 202 -2.26 -20.68 20.97
CA GLY A 202 -2.03 -19.28 21.31
C GLY A 202 -1.07 -18.54 20.38
N ILE A 203 -0.69 -19.16 19.25
CA ILE A 203 0.26 -18.62 18.27
C ILE A 203 -0.40 -17.53 17.42
N ILE A 204 -1.67 -17.72 17.07
CA ILE A 204 -2.50 -16.73 16.39
C ILE A 204 -3.74 -16.39 17.24
N GLY A 205 -4.24 -15.17 17.19
CA GLY A 205 -5.46 -14.76 17.90
C GLY A 205 -6.72 -15.09 17.10
N TRP A 206 -6.74 -14.64 15.85
CA TRP A 206 -7.83 -14.83 14.90
C TRP A 206 -7.26 -15.15 13.53
N TYR A 207 -8.09 -15.68 12.64
CA TYR A 207 -7.70 -15.86 11.25
C TYR A 207 -8.78 -15.43 10.27
N GLY A 208 -8.40 -15.40 8.99
CA GLY A 208 -9.20 -14.80 7.95
C GLY A 208 -8.73 -15.10 6.54
N VAL A 209 -9.36 -14.43 5.58
CA VAL A 209 -8.95 -14.45 4.17
C VAL A 209 -8.79 -13.02 3.68
N SER A 210 -7.68 -12.76 3.00
CA SER A 210 -7.49 -11.59 2.14
C SER A 210 -7.76 -12.02 0.71
N SER A 211 -8.80 -11.49 0.07
CA SER A 211 -9.14 -11.84 -1.31
C SER A 211 -9.45 -10.60 -2.12
N ASN A 212 -8.93 -10.54 -3.35
CA ASN A 212 -9.29 -9.51 -4.31
C ASN A 212 -10.68 -9.73 -4.90
N ASN A 213 -11.26 -10.92 -4.71
CA ASN A 213 -12.46 -11.34 -5.41
C ASN A 213 -13.74 -11.20 -4.56
N PHE A 214 -13.63 -10.80 -3.28
CA PHE A 214 -14.80 -10.59 -2.41
C PHE A 214 -15.76 -9.51 -2.89
N GLY A 215 -15.28 -8.54 -3.68
CA GLY A 215 -16.10 -7.50 -4.29
C GLY A 215 -16.57 -7.79 -5.72
N MET A 216 -16.25 -8.95 -6.29
CA MET A 216 -16.59 -9.27 -7.68
C MET A 216 -18.07 -9.71 -7.83
N PRO A 217 -18.73 -9.43 -8.97
CA PRO A 217 -20.04 -9.97 -9.27
C PRO A 217 -20.07 -11.51 -9.15
N SER A 218 -21.21 -12.08 -8.75
CA SER A 218 -21.37 -13.54 -8.63
C SER A 218 -21.29 -14.29 -9.96
N SER A 219 -21.33 -13.56 -11.09
CA SER A 219 -21.13 -14.11 -12.44
C SER A 219 -19.66 -14.29 -12.80
N GLU A 220 -18.72 -13.70 -12.05
CA GLU A 220 -17.29 -13.82 -12.33
C GLU A 220 -16.80 -15.25 -12.05
N PRO A 221 -16.11 -15.92 -12.99
CA PRO A 221 -15.71 -17.32 -12.83
C PRO A 221 -14.82 -17.57 -11.62
N ALA A 222 -13.86 -16.69 -11.33
CA ALA A 222 -12.95 -16.84 -10.20
C ALA A 222 -13.50 -16.22 -8.88
N MET A 223 -14.80 -15.90 -8.80
CA MET A 223 -15.38 -15.25 -7.63
C MET A 223 -15.16 -16.07 -6.33
N THR A 224 -14.74 -15.37 -5.27
CA THR A 224 -14.58 -15.92 -3.92
C THR A 224 -15.58 -15.27 -2.99
N SER A 225 -16.32 -16.07 -2.23
CA SER A 225 -17.43 -15.64 -1.39
C SER A 225 -17.08 -15.71 0.10
N VAL A 226 -17.33 -14.62 0.83
CA VAL A 226 -17.21 -14.60 2.30
C VAL A 226 -18.22 -15.55 2.93
N SER A 227 -19.44 -15.62 2.39
CA SER A 227 -20.49 -16.51 2.90
C SER A 227 -20.11 -17.99 2.78
N ARG A 228 -19.40 -18.38 1.71
CA ARG A 228 -18.86 -19.74 1.59
C ARG A 228 -17.68 -19.97 2.55
N CYS A 229 -16.79 -19.00 2.74
CA CYS A 229 -15.73 -19.13 3.74
C CYS A 229 -16.27 -19.35 5.16
N ILE A 230 -17.32 -18.62 5.57
CA ILE A 230 -17.91 -18.83 6.91
C ILE A 230 -18.64 -20.18 7.01
N GLU A 231 -19.27 -20.66 5.95
CA GLU A 231 -19.86 -22.02 5.90
C GLU A 231 -18.79 -23.09 6.17
N GLU A 232 -17.62 -22.99 5.52
CA GLU A 232 -16.49 -23.90 5.76
C GLU A 232 -15.98 -23.83 7.20
N ALA A 233 -15.88 -22.64 7.78
CA ALA A 233 -15.44 -22.47 9.17
C ALA A 233 -16.46 -23.05 10.19
N ARG A 234 -17.76 -22.81 9.97
CA ARG A 234 -18.85 -23.36 10.79
C ARG A 234 -18.93 -24.88 10.71
N GLY A 235 -18.61 -25.45 9.54
CA GLY A 235 -18.53 -26.89 9.33
C GLY A 235 -17.43 -27.58 10.14
N LEU A 236 -16.41 -26.84 10.60
CA LEU A 236 -15.35 -27.36 11.47
C LEU A 236 -15.79 -27.40 12.94
N GLN A 237 -16.26 -26.26 13.47
CA GLN A 237 -16.73 -26.14 14.84
C GLN A 237 -17.58 -24.86 15.05
N SER A 238 -18.48 -24.87 16.03
CA SER A 238 -19.33 -23.70 16.33
C SER A 238 -18.56 -22.51 16.90
N GLY A 239 -17.47 -22.77 17.64
CA GLY A 239 -16.60 -21.76 18.26
C GLY A 239 -15.43 -21.30 17.39
N HIS A 240 -15.53 -21.43 16.06
CA HIS A 240 -14.42 -21.13 15.14
C HIS A 240 -13.91 -19.67 15.24
N HIS A 241 -12.65 -19.45 14.84
CA HIS A 241 -11.93 -18.17 14.95
C HIS A 241 -11.73 -17.44 13.61
N PHE A 242 -12.41 -17.88 12.54
CA PHE A 242 -12.57 -17.08 11.33
C PHE A 242 -13.35 -15.79 11.64
N ARG A 243 -12.66 -14.65 11.73
CA ARG A 243 -13.26 -13.37 12.17
C ARG A 243 -12.80 -12.13 11.42
N VAL A 244 -11.89 -12.23 10.46
CA VAL A 244 -11.42 -11.05 9.72
C VAL A 244 -11.36 -11.36 8.22
N VAL A 245 -11.80 -10.42 7.39
CA VAL A 245 -11.58 -10.46 5.94
C VAL A 245 -10.87 -9.20 5.47
N GLN A 246 -10.10 -9.33 4.40
CA GLN A 246 -9.49 -8.22 3.71
C GLN A 246 -9.87 -8.21 2.23
N LEU A 247 -10.26 -7.05 1.70
CA LEU A 247 -10.66 -6.88 0.29
C LEU A 247 -10.29 -5.51 -0.27
N PRO A 248 -10.03 -5.39 -1.58
CA PRO A 248 -9.88 -4.10 -2.24
C PRO A 248 -11.15 -3.27 -2.11
N MET A 249 -11.00 -1.99 -1.75
CA MET A 249 -12.11 -1.04 -1.82
C MET A 249 -11.63 0.39 -2.01
N ASN A 250 -12.23 1.10 -2.96
CA ASN A 250 -12.02 2.52 -3.24
C ASN A 250 -13.21 3.07 -4.05
N LEU A 251 -13.11 4.30 -4.56
CA LEU A 251 -14.19 4.93 -5.33
C LEU A 251 -14.58 4.15 -6.59
N PHE A 252 -13.62 3.47 -7.24
CA PHE A 252 -13.85 2.68 -8.45
C PHE A 252 -14.14 1.20 -8.13
N GLU A 253 -13.41 0.62 -7.19
CA GLU A 253 -13.59 -0.76 -6.72
C GLU A 253 -14.57 -0.80 -5.55
N SER A 254 -15.84 -0.44 -5.79
CA SER A 254 -16.88 -0.31 -4.75
C SER A 254 -17.65 -1.60 -4.47
N GLY A 255 -17.24 -2.72 -5.08
CA GLY A 255 -18.01 -3.97 -5.06
C GLY A 255 -18.24 -4.56 -3.69
N GLY A 256 -17.31 -4.42 -2.74
CA GLY A 256 -17.52 -4.86 -1.35
C GLY A 256 -18.73 -4.22 -0.67
N ALA A 257 -19.09 -3.00 -1.07
CA ALA A 257 -20.23 -2.24 -0.55
C ALA A 257 -21.48 -2.31 -1.43
N LEU A 258 -21.36 -2.70 -2.71
CA LEU A 258 -22.45 -2.59 -3.70
C LEU A 258 -22.83 -3.92 -4.39
N GLU A 259 -21.93 -4.89 -4.50
CA GLU A 259 -22.22 -6.19 -5.12
C GLU A 259 -22.86 -7.15 -4.14
N LYS A 260 -24.09 -7.61 -4.44
CA LYS A 260 -24.84 -8.54 -3.58
C LYS A 260 -24.47 -9.99 -3.87
N ASN A 261 -23.25 -10.35 -3.53
CA ASN A 261 -22.63 -11.63 -3.87
C ASN A 261 -22.44 -12.58 -2.67
N ASN A 262 -22.97 -12.24 -1.49
CA ASN A 262 -22.89 -13.04 -0.27
C ASN A 262 -24.31 -13.31 0.30
N ALA A 263 -24.97 -14.35 -0.21
CA ALA A 263 -26.35 -14.72 0.19
C ALA A 263 -27.35 -13.54 0.11
N GLY A 264 -27.33 -12.83 -1.02
CA GLY A 264 -28.20 -11.67 -1.29
C GLY A 264 -27.79 -10.36 -0.59
N ARG A 265 -26.63 -10.34 0.07
CA ARG A 265 -26.03 -9.17 0.73
C ARG A 265 -24.68 -8.82 0.13
N THR A 266 -24.22 -7.60 0.37
CA THR A 266 -22.86 -7.19 0.06
C THR A 266 -21.86 -7.78 1.06
N ALA A 267 -20.57 -7.75 0.74
CA ALA A 267 -19.55 -8.26 1.66
C ALA A 267 -19.58 -7.52 3.01
N LEU A 268 -19.74 -6.19 2.99
CA LEU A 268 -19.85 -5.39 4.23
C LEU A 268 -21.09 -5.75 5.05
N GLU A 269 -22.27 -5.80 4.42
CA GLU A 269 -23.53 -6.14 5.10
C GLU A 269 -23.52 -7.57 5.68
N PHE A 270 -22.92 -8.51 4.95
CA PHE A 270 -22.80 -9.89 5.39
C PHE A 270 -21.84 -10.00 6.58
N CYS A 271 -20.65 -9.39 6.50
CA CYS A 271 -19.65 -9.43 7.56
C CYS A 271 -20.16 -8.78 8.85
N ASP A 272 -20.82 -7.63 8.76
CA ASP A 272 -21.40 -6.92 9.92
C ASP A 272 -22.38 -7.82 10.69
N ARG A 273 -23.29 -8.49 9.97
CA ARG A 273 -24.24 -9.43 10.57
C ARG A 273 -23.58 -10.65 11.21
N GLU A 274 -22.50 -11.13 10.62
CA GLU A 274 -21.78 -12.31 11.09
C GLU A 274 -20.68 -11.98 12.11
N GLY A 275 -20.53 -10.71 12.49
CA GLY A 275 -19.52 -10.27 13.44
C GLY A 275 -18.09 -10.44 12.93
N ILE A 276 -17.88 -10.37 11.62
CA ILE A 276 -16.58 -10.45 10.94
C ILE A 276 -16.04 -9.03 10.74
N GLY A 277 -14.80 -8.80 11.16
CA GLY A 277 -14.10 -7.55 10.90
C GLY A 277 -13.67 -7.43 9.43
N VAL A 278 -13.90 -6.25 8.84
CA VAL A 278 -13.51 -5.93 7.47
C VAL A 278 -12.37 -4.93 7.45
N LEU A 279 -11.27 -5.32 6.82
CA LEU A 279 -10.14 -4.46 6.49
C LEU A 279 -10.15 -4.22 4.98
N VAL A 280 -9.93 -2.99 4.51
CA VAL A 280 -9.84 -2.74 3.06
C VAL A 280 -8.46 -2.28 2.66
N ASN A 281 -7.96 -2.82 1.54
CA ASN A 281 -6.71 -2.42 0.92
C ASN A 281 -6.97 -1.66 -0.39
N ARG A 282 -5.89 -1.09 -0.96
CA ARG A 282 -5.92 -0.25 -2.18
C ARG A 282 -6.87 0.96 -2.09
N PRO A 283 -6.97 1.69 -0.96
CA PRO A 283 -7.89 2.82 -0.86
C PRO A 283 -7.57 3.94 -1.85
N LEU A 284 -6.31 4.05 -2.30
CA LEU A 284 -5.81 5.13 -3.15
C LEU A 284 -5.22 4.67 -4.49
N ASN A 285 -5.21 3.37 -4.77
CA ASN A 285 -4.61 2.78 -5.98
C ASN A 285 -5.66 1.92 -6.67
N ALA A 286 -6.58 2.57 -7.36
CA ALA A 286 -7.75 1.96 -7.95
C ALA A 286 -7.42 1.26 -9.27
N PHE A 287 -7.95 0.05 -9.47
CA PHE A 287 -7.95 -0.62 -10.76
C PHE A 287 -9.30 -0.43 -11.45
N TYR A 288 -9.30 0.22 -12.61
CA TYR A 288 -10.51 0.46 -13.40
C TYR A 288 -10.19 0.36 -14.89
N ASN A 289 -10.96 -0.42 -15.65
CA ASN A 289 -10.75 -0.67 -17.08
C ASN A 289 -9.30 -1.02 -17.44
N HIS A 290 -8.70 -1.97 -16.70
CA HIS A 290 -7.30 -2.41 -16.84
C HIS A 290 -6.24 -1.31 -16.65
N ARG A 291 -6.60 -0.16 -16.04
CA ARG A 291 -5.68 0.93 -15.72
C ARG A 291 -5.61 1.16 -14.22
N LEU A 292 -4.44 1.58 -13.76
CA LEU A 292 -4.23 2.07 -12.40
C LEU A 292 -4.58 3.55 -12.34
N ILE A 293 -5.52 3.92 -11.48
CA ILE A 293 -5.91 5.30 -11.18
C ILE A 293 -5.49 5.59 -9.73
N ARG A 294 -4.65 6.61 -9.55
CA ARG A 294 -4.22 7.04 -8.22
C ARG A 294 -5.17 8.11 -7.69
N LEU A 295 -5.78 7.86 -6.54
CA LEU A 295 -6.68 8.80 -5.87
C LEU A 295 -5.89 9.75 -4.98
N ALA A 296 -5.06 10.59 -5.57
CA ALA A 296 -4.23 11.56 -4.87
C ALA A 296 -4.01 12.80 -5.73
N ASP A 297 -3.63 13.91 -5.10
CA ASP A 297 -3.19 15.09 -5.83
C ASP A 297 -1.67 15.07 -6.05
N PHE A 298 -1.26 15.53 -7.22
CA PHE A 298 0.12 15.61 -7.67
C PHE A 298 0.61 17.06 -7.78
N VAL A 299 -0.33 18.00 -7.84
CA VAL A 299 -0.13 19.43 -7.59
C VAL A 299 -1.10 19.87 -6.51
N LYS A 300 -0.94 21.06 -5.94
CA LYS A 300 -1.92 21.52 -4.94
C LYS A 300 -3.29 21.70 -5.60
N PRO A 301 -4.41 21.35 -4.92
CA PRO A 301 -5.75 21.58 -5.46
C PRO A 301 -5.90 23.02 -6.01
N GLY A 302 -6.37 23.14 -7.26
CA GLY A 302 -6.53 24.42 -7.95
C GLY A 302 -5.30 24.93 -8.72
N GLN A 303 -4.18 24.21 -8.71
CA GLN A 303 -3.02 24.50 -9.57
C GLN A 303 -3.07 23.68 -10.87
N GLN A 304 -2.62 24.27 -11.98
CA GLN A 304 -2.48 23.55 -13.24
C GLN A 304 -1.20 22.70 -13.22
N PRO A 305 -1.22 21.51 -13.84
CA PRO A 305 0.01 20.74 -14.01
C PRO A 305 1.01 21.53 -14.88
N PRO A 306 2.31 21.47 -14.56
CA PRO A 306 3.36 22.10 -15.37
C PRO A 306 3.30 21.60 -16.83
N GLY A 307 3.21 22.54 -17.78
CA GLY A 307 3.26 22.26 -19.22
C GLY A 307 4.68 22.10 -19.78
N VAL A 308 4.82 22.07 -21.11
CA VAL A 308 6.11 21.92 -21.80
C VAL A 308 7.10 23.03 -21.43
N GLU A 309 6.61 24.24 -21.19
CA GLU A 309 7.41 25.39 -20.76
C GLU A 309 8.05 25.15 -19.38
N ALA A 310 7.35 24.48 -18.48
CA ALA A 310 7.89 24.14 -17.16
C ALA A 310 8.96 23.05 -17.26
N LEU A 311 8.85 22.11 -18.20
CA LEU A 311 9.93 21.16 -18.49
C LEU A 311 11.19 21.89 -18.99
N LYS A 312 11.04 22.89 -19.87
CA LYS A 312 12.17 23.72 -20.34
C LYS A 312 12.85 24.46 -19.19
N GLU A 313 12.07 25.02 -18.26
CA GLU A 313 12.64 25.68 -17.06
C GLU A 313 13.35 24.68 -16.14
N ILE A 314 12.82 23.45 -15.98
CA ILE A 314 13.50 22.36 -15.24
C ILE A 314 14.85 22.03 -15.91
N LEU A 315 14.89 21.94 -17.24
CA LEU A 315 16.08 21.55 -18.01
C LEU A 315 17.06 22.70 -18.29
N LYS A 316 16.71 23.95 -17.95
CA LYS A 316 17.56 25.12 -18.20
C LYS A 316 18.91 25.08 -17.48
N PRO A 317 19.02 24.73 -16.18
CA PRO A 317 20.32 24.59 -15.53
C PRO A 317 21.20 23.53 -16.19
N LEU A 318 20.60 22.47 -16.75
CA LEU A 318 21.31 21.44 -17.50
C LEU A 318 21.83 21.98 -18.84
N HIS A 319 21.02 22.75 -19.58
CA HIS A 319 21.47 23.46 -20.77
C HIS A 319 22.67 24.38 -20.48
N ASP A 320 22.59 25.15 -19.40
CA ASP A 320 23.62 26.13 -19.05
C ASP A 320 24.96 25.45 -18.70
N ILE A 321 24.92 24.36 -17.91
CA ILE A 321 26.13 23.61 -17.55
C ILE A 321 26.72 22.88 -18.76
N GLU A 322 25.91 22.36 -19.67
CA GLU A 322 26.38 21.73 -20.92
C GLU A 322 27.00 22.74 -21.88
N GLN A 323 26.38 23.91 -22.05
CA GLN A 323 26.95 25.02 -22.81
C GLN A 323 28.30 25.44 -22.24
N ARG A 324 28.42 25.59 -20.92
CA ARG A 324 29.68 25.91 -20.25
C ARG A 324 30.78 24.90 -20.57
N LEU A 325 30.47 23.59 -20.53
CA LEU A 325 31.41 22.54 -20.90
C LEU A 325 31.91 22.69 -22.34
N HIS A 326 30.97 22.92 -23.26
CA HIS A 326 31.28 23.06 -24.68
C HIS A 326 32.12 24.32 -24.97
N THR A 327 31.77 25.46 -24.38
CA THR A 327 32.47 26.73 -24.59
C THR A 327 33.86 26.74 -23.95
N GLU A 328 34.02 26.23 -22.73
CA GLU A 328 35.30 26.31 -21.99
C GLU A 328 36.30 25.23 -22.39
N LEU A 329 35.82 24.02 -22.69
CA LEU A 329 36.67 22.84 -22.92
C LEU A 329 36.58 22.28 -24.34
N GLN A 330 35.71 22.82 -25.19
CA GLN A 330 35.40 22.27 -26.52
C GLN A 330 35.11 20.76 -26.48
N ALA A 331 34.56 20.30 -25.34
CA ALA A 331 34.25 18.90 -25.14
C ALA A 331 32.95 18.54 -25.88
N PRO A 332 32.85 17.31 -26.40
CA PRO A 332 31.62 16.83 -27.02
C PRO A 332 30.53 16.66 -25.96
N LEU A 333 29.30 17.04 -26.30
CA LEU A 333 28.15 16.84 -25.42
C LEU A 333 27.59 15.40 -25.54
N ALA A 334 26.82 14.98 -24.54
CA ALA A 334 26.44 13.57 -24.32
C ALA A 334 25.68 12.92 -25.49
N ALA A 335 24.94 13.68 -26.29
CA ALA A 335 24.19 13.17 -27.46
C ALA A 335 24.94 13.39 -28.79
N GLY A 336 26.17 13.92 -28.76
CA GLY A 336 27.01 14.17 -29.93
C GLY A 336 26.91 15.59 -30.48
N GLY A 337 28.02 16.10 -31.03
CA GLY A 337 28.12 17.48 -31.53
C GLY A 337 27.80 18.51 -30.43
N ASN A 338 26.84 19.39 -30.71
CA ASN A 338 26.35 20.42 -29.79
C ASN A 338 25.03 20.03 -29.08
N LYS A 339 24.61 18.75 -29.14
CA LYS A 339 23.44 18.26 -28.43
C LYS A 339 23.85 17.57 -27.12
N GLY A 340 23.34 18.08 -26.00
CA GLY A 340 23.54 17.50 -24.68
C GLY A 340 22.37 16.65 -24.20
N LEU A 341 22.52 16.15 -22.98
CA LEU A 341 21.49 15.42 -22.24
C LEU A 341 20.21 16.26 -22.11
N ALA A 342 20.29 17.58 -21.97
CA ALA A 342 19.10 18.42 -21.86
C ALA A 342 18.19 18.28 -23.08
N ALA A 343 18.76 18.37 -24.29
CA ALA A 343 18.01 18.18 -25.53
C ALA A 343 17.44 16.77 -25.67
N THR A 344 18.19 15.74 -25.24
CA THR A 344 17.68 14.36 -25.20
C THR A 344 16.49 14.22 -24.25
N LEU A 345 16.52 14.87 -23.09
CA LEU A 345 15.41 14.86 -22.13
C LEU A 345 14.19 15.64 -22.65
N GLU A 346 14.38 16.74 -23.38
CA GLU A 346 13.28 17.45 -24.06
C GLU A 346 12.57 16.59 -25.11
N GLU A 347 13.28 15.69 -25.77
CA GLU A 347 12.72 14.76 -26.76
C GLU A 347 12.03 13.55 -26.10
N ILE A 348 12.64 12.98 -25.05
CA ILE A 348 12.15 11.73 -24.42
C ILE A 348 10.99 12.01 -23.46
N VAL A 349 11.10 13.02 -22.59
CA VAL A 349 10.16 13.22 -21.47
C VAL A 349 8.71 13.41 -21.92
N PRO A 350 8.40 14.18 -22.99
CA PRO A 350 7.02 14.33 -23.47
C PRO A 350 6.36 13.04 -23.96
N GLU A 351 7.14 12.05 -24.41
CA GLU A 351 6.66 10.75 -24.88
C GLU A 351 6.38 9.77 -23.72
N LEU A 352 6.77 10.12 -22.50
CA LEU A 352 6.61 9.26 -21.33
C LEU A 352 5.21 9.42 -20.72
N GLN A 353 4.50 8.29 -20.65
CA GLN A 353 3.16 8.23 -20.08
C GLN A 353 3.10 8.33 -18.54
N SER A 354 4.21 8.06 -17.83
CA SER A 354 4.20 8.07 -16.36
C SER A 354 5.60 8.12 -15.75
N ALA A 355 5.68 8.45 -14.45
CA ALA A 355 6.91 8.37 -13.67
C ALA A 355 7.49 6.95 -13.59
N SER A 356 6.66 5.89 -13.60
CA SER A 356 7.17 4.51 -13.64
C SER A 356 7.73 4.15 -15.01
N HIS A 357 7.16 4.69 -16.09
CA HIS A 357 7.74 4.54 -17.42
C HIS A 357 9.11 5.24 -17.48
N TRP A 358 9.25 6.41 -16.85
CA TRP A 358 10.54 7.08 -16.67
C TRP A 358 11.58 6.23 -15.93
N GLU A 359 11.24 5.63 -14.79
CA GLU A 359 12.18 4.77 -14.05
C GLU A 359 12.73 3.61 -14.90
N SER A 360 11.89 3.03 -15.77
CA SER A 360 12.29 1.96 -16.71
C SER A 360 13.16 2.49 -17.87
N VAL A 361 12.76 3.61 -18.48
CA VAL A 361 13.45 4.19 -19.65
C VAL A 361 14.76 4.87 -19.27
N ALA A 362 14.80 5.58 -18.13
CA ALA A 362 15.95 6.36 -17.68
C ALA A 362 17.20 5.48 -17.53
N GLY A 363 17.07 4.28 -16.97
CA GLY A 363 18.20 3.37 -16.80
C GLY A 363 18.92 3.05 -18.11
N GLN A 364 18.15 2.59 -19.10
CA GLN A 364 18.70 2.12 -20.37
C GLN A 364 19.06 3.26 -21.34
N HIS A 365 18.21 4.28 -21.43
CA HIS A 365 18.29 5.30 -22.49
C HIS A 365 18.95 6.61 -22.04
N VAL A 366 19.10 6.83 -20.72
CA VAL A 366 19.68 8.07 -20.18
C VAL A 366 20.92 7.79 -19.34
N ILE A 367 20.79 7.02 -18.26
CA ILE A 367 21.82 6.80 -17.25
C ILE A 367 23.02 6.04 -17.85
N ARG A 368 22.78 4.92 -18.53
CA ARG A 368 23.86 4.12 -19.11
C ARG A 368 24.67 4.88 -20.18
N PRO A 369 24.05 5.57 -21.16
CA PRO A 369 24.77 6.44 -22.09
C PRO A 369 25.54 7.56 -21.37
N LEU A 370 24.91 8.21 -20.38
CA LEU A 370 25.53 9.28 -19.60
C LEU A 370 26.78 8.80 -18.85
N HIS A 371 26.73 7.64 -18.21
CA HIS A 371 27.87 7.03 -17.52
C HIS A 371 29.03 6.73 -18.48
N SER A 372 28.71 6.18 -19.66
CA SER A 372 29.72 5.91 -20.70
C SER A 372 30.38 7.20 -21.17
N TRP A 373 29.60 8.24 -21.43
CA TRP A 373 30.09 9.54 -21.84
C TRP A 373 30.96 10.23 -20.77
N LEU A 374 30.50 10.24 -19.51
CA LEU A 374 31.27 10.80 -18.38
C LEU A 374 32.63 10.08 -18.22
N ALA A 375 32.67 8.76 -18.41
CA ALA A 375 33.92 7.99 -18.34
C ALA A 375 34.90 8.36 -19.46
N GLN A 376 34.41 8.55 -20.69
CA GLN A 376 35.22 9.00 -21.83
C GLN A 376 35.77 10.41 -21.62
N CYS A 377 34.93 11.35 -21.17
CA CYS A 377 35.39 12.70 -20.84
C CYS A 377 36.38 12.69 -19.68
N GLN A 378 36.19 11.84 -18.66
CA GLN A 378 37.14 11.70 -17.55
C GLN A 378 38.52 11.22 -18.02
N GLN A 379 38.59 10.30 -18.99
CA GLN A 379 39.87 9.85 -19.56
C GLN A 379 40.60 10.98 -20.30
N ARG A 380 39.85 11.85 -21.01
CA ARG A 380 40.42 12.90 -21.85
C ARG A 380 40.73 14.20 -21.11
N TYR A 381 39.85 14.63 -20.21
CA TYR A 381 39.90 15.92 -19.54
C TYR A 381 40.15 15.82 -18.03
N GLY A 382 40.37 14.61 -17.50
CA GLY A 382 40.46 14.36 -16.06
C GLY A 382 41.55 15.14 -15.30
N ARG A 383 42.56 15.67 -16.01
CA ARG A 383 43.62 16.52 -15.44
C ARG A 383 43.31 18.02 -15.49
N ASP A 384 42.26 18.44 -16.20
CA ASP A 384 41.86 19.84 -16.31
C ASP A 384 41.01 20.24 -15.09
N MET A 385 41.44 21.31 -14.40
CA MET A 385 40.75 21.84 -13.22
C MET A 385 39.31 22.29 -13.53
N ARG A 386 39.07 22.80 -14.75
CA ARG A 386 37.73 23.23 -15.20
C ARG A 386 36.79 22.03 -15.35
N TRP A 387 37.30 20.91 -15.86
CA TRP A 387 36.54 19.66 -15.94
C TRP A 387 36.16 19.14 -14.55
N GLN A 388 37.10 19.18 -13.59
CA GLN A 388 36.84 18.73 -12.23
C GLN A 388 35.77 19.58 -11.53
N ALA A 389 35.85 20.91 -11.66
CA ALA A 389 34.83 21.82 -11.14
C ALA A 389 33.46 21.58 -11.83
N TRP A 390 33.45 21.49 -13.15
CA TRP A 390 32.25 21.21 -13.93
C TRP A 390 31.57 19.89 -13.50
N ARG A 391 32.36 18.82 -13.37
CA ARG A 391 31.87 17.49 -13.00
C ARG A 391 31.23 17.48 -11.61
N GLN A 392 31.80 18.21 -10.65
CA GLN A 392 31.21 18.33 -9.32
C GLN A 392 29.85 19.04 -9.36
N ASP A 393 29.73 20.14 -10.10
CA ASP A 393 28.47 20.87 -10.27
C ASP A 393 27.42 20.00 -10.98
N PHE A 394 27.83 19.29 -12.04
CA PHE A 394 26.95 18.41 -12.82
C PHE A 394 26.38 17.27 -11.97
N ILE A 395 27.24 16.59 -11.19
CA ILE A 395 26.81 15.49 -10.31
C ILE A 395 25.84 15.98 -9.24
N LYS A 396 26.08 17.17 -8.66
CA LYS A 396 25.17 17.76 -7.66
C LYS A 396 23.81 18.13 -8.25
N MET A 397 23.75 18.46 -9.54
CA MET A 397 22.54 18.92 -10.22
C MET A 397 21.68 17.78 -10.79
N VAL A 398 22.31 16.74 -11.33
CA VAL A 398 21.60 15.67 -12.06
C VAL A 398 20.55 14.94 -11.21
N ASN A 399 20.85 14.65 -9.95
CA ASN A 399 19.92 13.93 -9.08
C ASN A 399 18.66 14.77 -8.77
N PRO A 400 18.77 16.02 -8.27
CA PRO A 400 17.62 16.92 -8.15
C PRO A 400 16.84 17.10 -9.46
N LEU A 401 17.55 17.21 -10.59
CA LEU A 401 16.91 17.34 -11.90
C LEU A 401 16.02 16.14 -12.24
N PHE A 402 16.51 14.91 -12.03
CA PHE A 402 15.72 13.71 -12.30
C PHE A 402 14.53 13.58 -11.34
N GLU A 403 14.65 14.05 -10.11
CA GLU A 403 13.51 14.17 -9.19
C GLU A 403 12.47 15.18 -9.68
N ASP A 404 12.91 16.32 -10.23
CA ASP A 404 12.02 17.33 -10.80
C ASP A 404 11.31 16.84 -12.07
N ILE A 405 12.01 16.11 -12.95
CA ILE A 405 11.40 15.44 -14.12
C ILE A 405 10.37 14.40 -13.68
N THR A 406 10.71 13.61 -12.66
CA THR A 406 9.79 12.62 -12.10
C THR A 406 8.53 13.30 -11.55
N ARG A 407 8.69 14.45 -10.87
CA ARG A 407 7.59 15.27 -10.37
C ARG A 407 6.74 15.85 -11.50
N HIS A 408 7.37 16.34 -12.57
CA HIS A 408 6.70 16.83 -13.77
C HIS A 408 5.85 15.73 -14.43
N LEU A 409 6.41 14.54 -14.65
CA LEU A 409 5.67 13.41 -15.22
C LEU A 409 4.52 12.96 -14.31
N THR A 410 4.76 12.95 -13.00
CA THR A 410 3.73 12.62 -12.02
C THR A 410 2.57 13.63 -12.01
N SER A 411 2.86 14.91 -12.28
CA SER A 411 1.83 15.96 -12.34
C SER A 411 0.90 15.81 -13.55
N GLY A 412 1.32 15.11 -14.61
CA GLY A 412 0.44 14.79 -15.75
C GLY A 412 -0.79 13.95 -15.36
N GLU A 413 -0.72 13.22 -14.23
CA GLU A 413 -1.85 12.48 -13.68
C GLU A 413 -2.88 13.39 -12.98
N GLN A 414 -2.57 14.67 -12.73
CA GLN A 414 -3.48 15.59 -12.01
C GLN A 414 -4.82 15.76 -12.72
N ARG A 415 -4.84 15.79 -14.05
CA ARG A 415 -6.09 15.93 -14.81
C ARG A 415 -7.08 14.82 -14.46
N THR A 416 -6.60 13.59 -14.33
CA THR A 416 -7.42 12.45 -13.89
C THR A 416 -7.89 12.66 -12.45
N SER A 417 -7.04 13.14 -11.55
CA SER A 417 -7.45 13.47 -10.18
C SER A 417 -8.54 14.54 -10.11
N ASP A 418 -8.46 15.58 -10.95
CA ASP A 418 -9.46 16.64 -11.05
C ASP A 418 -10.79 16.12 -11.62
N GLU A 419 -10.74 15.26 -12.64
CA GLU A 419 -11.92 14.58 -13.20
C GLU A 419 -12.60 13.68 -12.16
N VAL A 420 -11.82 12.92 -11.38
CA VAL A 420 -12.35 12.10 -10.27
C VAL A 420 -12.98 12.99 -9.19
N ARG A 421 -12.33 14.10 -8.83
CA ARG A 421 -12.85 15.05 -7.84
C ARG A 421 -14.18 15.67 -8.30
N ALA A 422 -14.27 16.07 -9.56
CA ALA A 422 -15.50 16.60 -10.14
C ALA A 422 -16.64 15.58 -10.04
N ARG A 423 -16.39 14.33 -10.44
CA ARG A 423 -17.35 13.22 -10.30
C ARG A 423 -17.74 12.96 -8.85
N LEU A 424 -16.79 13.06 -7.92
CA LEU A 424 -17.05 12.88 -6.50
C LEU A 424 -17.99 13.97 -5.94
N PHE A 425 -17.83 15.21 -6.39
CA PHE A 425 -18.76 16.30 -6.06
C PHE A 425 -20.14 16.09 -6.67
N GLU A 426 -20.21 15.67 -7.94
CA GLU A 426 -21.47 15.32 -8.61
C GLU A 426 -22.18 14.15 -7.92
N ALA A 427 -21.40 13.21 -7.36
CA ALA A 427 -21.91 12.09 -6.58
C ALA A 427 -22.46 12.47 -5.20
N GLY A 428 -22.32 13.73 -4.79
CA GLY A 428 -22.88 14.28 -3.54
C GLY A 428 -21.85 14.53 -2.43
N TYR A 429 -20.55 14.38 -2.70
CA TYR A 429 -19.53 14.74 -1.71
C TYR A 429 -19.47 16.28 -1.54
N PRO A 430 -19.41 16.82 -0.31
CA PRO A 430 -19.33 18.26 -0.07
C PRO A 430 -18.11 18.93 -0.71
N ARG A 431 -18.30 20.09 -1.34
CA ARG A 431 -17.17 20.87 -1.89
C ARG A 431 -16.22 21.30 -0.78
N CYS A 432 -14.93 21.01 -0.95
CA CYS A 432 -13.87 21.34 -0.01
C CYS A 432 -12.50 21.46 -0.73
N ASN A 433 -11.49 21.93 0.01
CA ASN A 433 -10.11 22.08 -0.48
C ASN A 433 -9.18 20.95 0.01
N GLU A 434 -9.74 19.83 0.49
CA GLU A 434 -8.96 18.68 0.93
C GLU A 434 -8.31 17.95 -0.25
N SER A 435 -7.25 17.20 0.05
CA SER A 435 -6.61 16.35 -0.95
C SER A 435 -7.58 15.28 -1.46
N LEU A 436 -7.43 14.84 -2.72
CA LEU A 436 -8.26 13.77 -3.27
C LEU A 436 -8.11 12.48 -2.45
N SER A 437 -6.91 12.22 -1.92
CA SER A 437 -6.63 11.09 -1.04
C SER A 437 -7.43 11.16 0.26
N ARG A 438 -7.49 12.32 0.91
CA ARG A 438 -8.31 12.52 2.11
C ARG A 438 -9.79 12.37 1.84
N MET A 439 -10.28 12.93 0.72
CA MET A 439 -11.70 12.78 0.35
C MET A 439 -12.07 11.32 0.08
N ALA A 440 -11.25 10.61 -0.70
CA ALA A 440 -11.47 9.19 -0.98
C ALA A 440 -11.44 8.35 0.30
N MET A 441 -10.48 8.61 1.19
CA MET A 441 -10.41 7.93 2.49
C MET A 441 -11.58 8.31 3.40
N ASN A 442 -12.04 9.56 3.39
CA ASN A 442 -13.19 10.02 4.18
C ASN A 442 -14.48 9.27 3.79
N VAL A 443 -14.70 9.02 2.50
CA VAL A 443 -15.79 8.15 2.04
C VAL A 443 -15.63 6.76 2.64
N LEU A 444 -14.45 6.14 2.53
CA LEU A 444 -14.25 4.78 3.00
C LEU A 444 -14.42 4.64 4.51
N VAL A 445 -13.78 5.51 5.32
CA VAL A 445 -13.87 5.42 6.77
C VAL A 445 -15.28 5.68 7.29
N HIS A 446 -16.20 6.25 6.51
CA HIS A 446 -17.61 6.42 6.90
C HIS A 446 -18.55 5.36 6.34
N LEU A 447 -18.04 4.30 5.67
CA LEU A 447 -18.86 3.20 5.22
C LEU A 447 -19.34 2.31 6.38
N PRO A 448 -20.66 2.06 6.50
CA PRO A 448 -21.19 1.09 7.45
C PRO A 448 -20.59 -0.30 7.23
N GLY A 449 -20.28 -1.01 8.32
CA GLY A 449 -19.68 -2.35 8.27
C GLY A 449 -18.18 -2.39 7.96
N LEU A 450 -17.53 -1.26 7.69
CA LEU A 450 -16.08 -1.19 7.50
C LEU A 450 -15.35 -0.81 8.79
N ASN A 451 -14.40 -1.65 9.22
CA ASN A 451 -13.66 -1.43 10.47
C ASN A 451 -12.35 -0.66 10.27
N CYS A 452 -11.60 -0.94 9.19
CA CYS A 452 -10.30 -0.31 8.96
C CYS A 452 -9.95 -0.13 7.47
N VAL A 453 -9.43 1.05 7.12
CA VAL A 453 -8.87 1.37 5.81
C VAL A 453 -7.34 1.29 5.86
N LEU A 454 -6.75 0.32 5.15
CA LEU A 454 -5.30 0.07 5.14
C LEU A 454 -4.62 0.93 4.08
N ASN A 455 -3.76 1.87 4.50
CA ASN A 455 -3.05 2.75 3.60
C ASN A 455 -1.52 2.58 3.69
N GLY A 456 -0.86 2.57 2.53
CA GLY A 456 0.59 2.47 2.40
C GLY A 456 1.29 3.80 2.66
N MET A 457 1.48 4.16 3.93
CA MET A 457 1.96 5.48 4.35
C MET A 457 3.49 5.54 4.46
N ARG A 458 4.21 5.42 3.34
CA ARG A 458 5.69 5.30 3.32
C ARG A 458 6.48 6.56 3.72
N ARG A 459 5.81 7.68 4.02
CA ARG A 459 6.41 8.98 4.32
C ARG A 459 5.57 9.71 5.36
N LEU A 460 6.21 10.54 6.19
CA LEU A 460 5.53 11.35 7.23
C LEU A 460 4.35 12.15 6.69
N LYS A 461 4.47 12.76 5.52
CA LYS A 461 3.37 13.52 4.89
C LYS A 461 2.16 12.64 4.53
N TYR A 462 2.38 11.37 4.16
CA TYR A 462 1.30 10.44 3.86
C TYR A 462 0.60 9.98 5.13
N VAL A 463 1.35 9.84 6.24
CA VAL A 463 0.76 9.57 7.56
C VAL A 463 -0.14 10.71 7.99
N ALA A 464 0.36 11.95 7.93
CA ALA A 464 -0.43 13.14 8.31
C ALA A 464 -1.66 13.36 7.40
N ASP A 465 -1.56 13.03 6.11
CA ASP A 465 -2.69 13.11 5.19
C ASP A 465 -3.76 12.06 5.55
N ALA A 466 -3.37 10.80 5.67
CA ALA A 466 -4.27 9.67 5.89
C ALA A 466 -4.91 9.64 7.28
N VAL A 467 -4.14 9.92 8.34
CA VAL A 467 -4.66 9.97 9.73
C VAL A 467 -5.61 11.15 9.93
N GLY A 468 -5.53 12.19 9.10
CA GLY A 468 -6.50 13.29 9.11
C GLY A 468 -7.84 12.98 8.43
N ALA A 469 -7.97 11.89 7.66
CA ALA A 469 -9.20 11.60 6.93
C ALA A 469 -10.42 11.30 7.84
N PRO A 470 -10.29 10.59 8.97
CA PRO A 470 -11.37 10.42 9.95
C PRO A 470 -11.78 11.72 10.69
N GLU A 471 -10.94 12.75 10.67
CA GLU A 471 -11.23 14.05 11.31
C GLU A 471 -12.17 14.93 10.47
N LEU A 472 -12.32 14.60 9.18
CA LEU A 472 -13.23 15.29 8.28
C LEU A 472 -14.70 14.96 8.62
N PRO A 473 -15.65 15.89 8.36
CA PRO A 473 -17.06 15.66 8.62
C PRO A 473 -17.56 14.34 7.99
N PRO A 474 -18.43 13.58 8.69
CA PRO A 474 -19.03 12.38 8.13
C PRO A 474 -19.82 12.66 6.85
N VAL A 475 -19.78 11.72 5.92
CA VAL A 475 -20.51 11.78 4.65
C VAL A 475 -21.42 10.55 4.49
N ASP A 476 -22.47 10.68 3.68
CA ASP A 476 -23.27 9.52 3.25
C ASP A 476 -22.49 8.70 2.21
N ALA A 477 -21.54 7.92 2.72
CA ALA A 477 -20.57 7.22 1.90
C ALA A 477 -21.21 6.21 0.94
N LEU A 478 -22.27 5.53 1.35
CA LEU A 478 -22.95 4.54 0.51
C LEU A 478 -23.64 5.20 -0.68
N THR A 479 -24.39 6.29 -0.44
CA THR A 479 -25.04 7.06 -1.50
C THR A 479 -23.99 7.66 -2.45
N ILE A 480 -22.89 8.18 -1.92
CA ILE A 480 -21.79 8.73 -2.73
C ILE A 480 -21.19 7.63 -3.63
N LEU A 481 -20.86 6.44 -3.10
CA LEU A 481 -20.34 5.35 -3.92
C LEU A 481 -21.33 4.89 -5.00
N GLN A 482 -22.63 4.80 -4.67
CA GLN A 482 -23.66 4.43 -5.65
C GLN A 482 -23.79 5.45 -6.78
N ASN A 483 -23.76 6.75 -6.46
CA ASN A 483 -23.83 7.82 -7.46
C ASN A 483 -22.54 7.87 -8.29
N PHE A 484 -21.39 7.74 -7.65
CA PHE A 484 -20.08 7.72 -8.32
C PHE A 484 -20.00 6.56 -9.32
N ARG A 485 -20.35 5.34 -8.91
CA ARG A 485 -20.39 4.17 -9.80
C ARG A 485 -21.33 4.38 -10.98
N ARG A 486 -22.54 4.91 -10.76
CA ARG A 486 -23.49 5.22 -11.85
C ARG A 486 -22.91 6.21 -12.86
N SER A 487 -22.16 7.23 -12.40
CA SER A 487 -21.49 8.19 -13.30
C SER A 487 -20.47 7.54 -14.24
N LEU A 488 -19.86 6.42 -13.81
CA LEU A 488 -18.87 5.69 -14.59
C LEU A 488 -19.52 4.87 -15.71
N GLU A 489 -20.74 4.40 -15.50
CA GLU A 489 -21.52 3.61 -16.47
C GLU A 489 -22.14 4.47 -17.58
N THR A 490 -22.33 5.77 -17.32
CA THR A 490 -22.91 6.73 -18.27
C THR A 490 -21.88 7.53 -19.07
N SER A 491 -20.58 7.33 -18.82
CA SER A 491 -19.45 8.02 -19.47
C SER A 491 -18.81 7.12 -20.52
#